data_AF-A0A9D5TKU8-F1
#
_entry.id   AF-A0A9D5TKU8-F1
#
_cell.length_a   1.000
_cell.length_b   1.000
_cell.length_c   1.000
_cell.angle_alpha   90.00
_cell.angle_beta   90.00
_cell.angle_gamma   90.00
#
_symmetry.space_group_name_H-M   'P 1'
#
loop_
_entity.id
_entity.type
_entity.pdbx_description
1 polymer ?
#
loop_
_entity_poly.entity_id
_entity_poly.type
_entity_poly.pdbx_seq_one_letter_code
_entity_poly.pdbx_strand_id
1 'polypeptide(L)'
;MDLQTKALLQEDKLYDKKSLIFENDVLSQVEDANDDDRLPEGRLGEFPLLRFHTQMKVPLIVPLTKNSRTLKEAEVAEDSDCRFLLHSDNRYLCLEKLGTESMQWESLESNDEFIQKAENEWLGILETPYGKMLGTVNLLISADNTAVLLTYAGIGNYTDIQMEKNNIQAFVLRRINR
;
A
#
# COMPACT_ATOMS: atom_id res chain seq x y z
N MET A 1 -6.44 17.47 -1.41
CA MET A 1 -5.00 17.46 -1.77
C MET A 1 -4.61 18.74 -2.51
N ASP A 2 -3.42 19.32 -2.29
CA ASP A 2 -2.97 20.51 -3.02
C ASP A 2 -2.48 20.20 -4.45
N LEU A 3 -2.40 21.23 -5.30
CA LEU A 3 -2.03 21.09 -6.72
C LEU A 3 -0.61 20.54 -6.91
N GLN A 4 0.32 20.89 -6.01
CA GLN A 4 1.71 20.45 -6.10
C GLN A 4 1.84 18.96 -5.81
N THR A 5 1.19 18.48 -4.75
CA THR A 5 1.12 17.08 -4.35
C THR A 5 0.49 16.25 -5.48
N LYS A 6 -0.61 16.74 -6.06
CA LYS A 6 -1.28 16.07 -7.18
C LYS A 6 -0.36 15.95 -8.40
N ALA A 7 0.37 17.01 -8.76
CA ALA A 7 1.32 16.99 -9.86
C ALA A 7 2.47 16.00 -9.61
N LEU A 8 3.07 16.04 -8.42
CA LEU A 8 4.14 15.11 -8.03
C LEU A 8 3.70 13.64 -8.14
N LEU A 9 2.52 13.32 -7.60
CA LEU A 9 1.98 11.96 -7.66
C LEU A 9 1.65 11.54 -9.09
N GLN A 10 1.15 12.43 -9.95
CA GLN A 10 0.86 12.10 -11.35
C GLN A 10 2.14 11.82 -12.15
N GLU A 11 3.16 12.65 -11.97
CA GLU A 11 4.41 12.58 -12.73
C GLU A 11 5.38 11.50 -12.22
N ASP A 12 5.16 10.97 -11.02
CA ASP A 12 5.97 9.91 -10.42
C ASP A 12 6.05 8.66 -11.32
N LYS A 13 7.28 8.21 -11.53
CA LYS A 13 7.65 7.05 -12.33
C LYS A 13 8.60 6.18 -11.54
N LEU A 14 8.33 4.88 -11.50
CA LEU A 14 9.27 3.91 -10.95
C LEU A 14 10.55 3.87 -11.81
N TYR A 15 11.70 3.78 -11.15
CA TYR A 15 13.02 3.61 -11.75
C TYR A 15 13.51 4.79 -12.58
N ASP A 16 13.12 6.02 -12.22
CA ASP A 16 13.59 7.25 -12.86
C ASP A 16 14.68 7.98 -12.05
N LYS A 17 15.18 7.33 -10.98
CA LYS A 17 16.17 7.85 -10.01
C LYS A 17 15.64 9.02 -9.18
N LYS A 18 14.32 9.16 -9.11
CA LYS A 18 13.66 10.07 -8.18
C LYS A 18 12.70 9.25 -7.34
N SER A 19 12.44 9.75 -6.15
CA SER A 19 11.44 9.16 -5.30
C SER A 19 10.70 10.25 -4.56
N LEU A 20 9.44 9.97 -4.24
CA LEU A 20 8.65 10.82 -3.39
C LEU A 20 8.89 10.44 -1.94
N ILE A 21 9.09 11.44 -1.07
CA ILE A 21 9.15 11.28 0.37
C ILE A 21 7.99 12.06 0.97
N PHE A 22 7.15 11.35 1.74
CA PHE A 22 6.08 11.94 2.51
C PHE A 22 6.44 11.96 4.00
N GLU A 23 6.71 13.15 4.54
CA GLU A 23 7.08 13.36 5.94
C GLU A 23 6.51 14.71 6.42
N ASN A 24 6.05 14.77 7.68
CA ASN A 24 5.52 15.99 8.29
C ASN A 24 4.42 16.68 7.45
N ASP A 25 3.50 15.90 6.90
CA ASP A 25 2.43 16.36 5.99
C ASP A 25 2.91 17.02 4.69
N VAL A 26 4.18 16.83 4.31
CA VAL A 26 4.76 17.38 3.09
C VAL A 26 5.18 16.24 2.17
N LEU A 27 4.71 16.29 0.92
CA LEU A 27 5.22 15.46 -0.16
C LEU A 27 6.34 16.21 -0.88
N SER A 28 7.52 15.60 -0.93
CA SER A 28 8.70 16.15 -1.59
C SER A 28 9.29 15.14 -2.56
N GLN A 29 9.87 15.64 -3.66
CA GLN A 29 10.63 14.80 -4.58
C GLN A 29 12.11 14.91 -4.25
N VAL A 30 12.79 13.77 -4.15
CA VAL A 30 14.23 13.70 -3.93
C VAL A 30 14.88 12.86 -5.02
N GLU A 31 16.18 13.09 -5.25
CA GLU A 31 16.98 12.16 -6.02
C GLU A 31 17.20 10.88 -5.21
N ASP A 32 16.99 9.74 -5.87
CA ASP A 32 17.14 8.42 -5.28
C ASP A 32 17.99 7.54 -6.20
N ALA A 33 19.29 7.47 -5.90
CA ALA A 33 20.23 6.67 -6.68
C ALA A 33 19.95 5.16 -6.65
N ASN A 34 19.10 4.69 -5.72
CA ASN A 34 18.72 3.29 -5.59
C ASN A 34 17.39 2.97 -6.27
N ASP A 35 16.72 3.96 -6.87
CA ASP A 35 15.56 3.75 -7.73
C ASP A 35 16.02 3.33 -9.13
N ASP A 36 16.42 2.06 -9.22
CA ASP A 36 16.94 1.39 -10.43
C ASP A 36 16.22 0.05 -10.62
N ASP A 37 15.83 -0.26 -11.86
CA ASP A 37 15.09 -1.46 -12.23
C ASP A 37 15.89 -2.75 -12.05
N ARG A 38 17.20 -2.64 -11.82
CA ARG A 38 18.12 -3.76 -11.54
C ARG A 38 18.16 -4.19 -10.07
N LEU A 39 17.61 -3.39 -9.15
CA LEU A 39 17.65 -3.66 -7.71
C LEU A 39 16.30 -3.93 -7.01
N PRO A 40 15.23 -4.42 -7.67
CA PRO A 40 13.93 -4.59 -6.99
C PRO A 40 13.99 -5.62 -5.84
N GLU A 41 14.91 -6.59 -5.88
CA GLU A 41 15.12 -7.50 -4.74
C GLU A 41 16.22 -6.98 -3.78
N GLY A 42 17.17 -6.20 -4.29
CA GLY A 42 18.34 -5.73 -3.53
C GLY A 42 18.13 -4.44 -2.75
N ARG A 43 17.18 -3.57 -3.16
CA ARG A 43 16.90 -2.27 -2.52
C ARG A 43 16.38 -2.43 -1.10
N LEU A 44 15.59 -3.47 -0.84
CA LEU A 44 15.13 -3.79 0.51
C LEU A 44 16.19 -4.58 1.31
N GLY A 45 17.18 -5.20 0.65
CA GLY A 45 18.24 -6.02 1.26
C GLY A 45 17.80 -7.44 1.65
N GLU A 46 18.48 -8.09 2.59
CA GLU A 46 17.88 -9.21 3.33
C GLU A 46 16.96 -8.61 4.40
N PHE A 47 15.65 -8.69 4.21
CA PHE A 47 14.66 -8.15 5.15
C PHE A 47 13.95 -9.28 5.89
N PRO A 48 13.76 -9.14 7.22
CA PRO A 48 12.95 -10.08 7.96
C PRO A 48 11.50 -10.02 7.44
N LEU A 49 10.89 -11.20 7.26
CA LEU A 49 9.50 -11.32 6.85
C LEU A 49 8.61 -11.46 8.09
N LEU A 50 7.64 -10.58 8.24
CA LEU A 50 6.59 -10.72 9.25
C LEU A 50 5.41 -11.49 8.67
N ARG A 51 4.91 -12.47 9.41
CA ARG A 51 3.81 -13.33 8.97
C ARG A 51 2.61 -13.17 9.89
N PHE A 52 1.47 -12.82 9.31
CA PHE A 52 0.20 -12.78 10.04
C PHE A 52 -0.71 -13.91 9.55
N HIS A 53 -1.29 -14.63 10.51
CA HIS A 53 -2.37 -15.57 10.26
C HIS A 53 -3.67 -14.82 10.43
N THR A 54 -4.36 -14.53 9.34
CA THR A 54 -5.61 -13.76 9.34
C THR A 54 -6.82 -14.68 9.37
N GLN A 55 -7.92 -14.23 9.98
CA GLN A 55 -9.22 -14.89 9.92
C GLN A 55 -9.83 -14.89 8.52
N MET A 56 -9.38 -13.97 7.65
CA MET A 56 -9.71 -13.96 6.22
C MET A 56 -9.20 -15.21 5.46
N LYS A 57 -8.37 -16.06 6.09
CA LYS A 57 -7.69 -17.22 5.49
C LYS A 57 -6.68 -16.82 4.41
N VAL A 58 -6.21 -15.58 4.48
CA VAL A 58 -5.16 -15.02 3.62
C VAL A 58 -3.90 -14.83 4.46
N PRO A 59 -2.89 -15.71 4.36
CA PRO A 59 -1.64 -15.49 5.09
C PRO A 59 -0.99 -14.23 4.55
N LEU A 60 -0.77 -13.26 5.42
CA LEU A 60 -0.10 -12.01 5.07
C LEU A 60 1.38 -12.14 5.36
N ILE A 61 2.19 -11.80 4.37
CA ILE A 61 3.65 -11.75 4.51
C ILE A 61 4.07 -10.33 4.17
N VAL A 62 4.59 -9.64 5.18
CA VAL A 62 5.02 -8.25 5.08
C VAL A 62 6.54 -8.20 5.18
N PRO A 63 7.24 -7.68 4.15
CA PRO A 63 8.66 -7.40 4.26
C PRO A 63 8.88 -6.23 5.20
N LEU A 64 9.88 -6.32 6.08
CA LEU A 64 10.21 -5.24 7.01
C LEU A 64 11.46 -4.50 6.54
N THR A 65 11.25 -3.29 6.03
CA THR A 65 12.33 -2.37 5.69
C THR A 65 12.81 -1.62 6.92
N LYS A 66 13.82 -0.76 6.78
CA LYS A 66 14.21 0.18 7.84
C LYS A 66 13.02 1.06 8.29
N ASN A 67 12.17 1.45 7.35
CA ASN A 67 11.09 2.41 7.56
C ASN A 67 9.78 1.74 8.02
N SER A 68 9.65 0.42 7.94
CA SER A 68 8.48 -0.33 8.40
C SER A 68 8.75 -1.27 9.57
N ARG A 69 9.91 -1.15 10.25
CA ARG A 69 10.27 -2.02 11.40
C ARG A 69 9.26 -1.99 12.53
N THR A 70 8.61 -0.86 12.74
CA THR A 70 7.52 -0.61 13.69
C THR A 70 6.34 -1.55 13.48
N LEU A 71 6.14 -2.11 12.27
CA LEU A 71 5.12 -3.14 12.02
C LEU A 71 5.29 -4.41 12.85
N LYS A 72 6.49 -4.69 13.38
CA LYS A 72 6.71 -5.81 14.32
C LYS A 72 5.94 -5.63 15.64
N GLU A 73 5.78 -4.38 16.04
CA GLU A 73 5.17 -3.98 17.31
C GLU A 73 3.76 -3.42 17.10
N ALA A 74 3.31 -3.36 15.83
CA ALA A 74 2.00 -2.85 15.46
C ALA A 74 0.88 -3.72 16.05
N GLU A 75 -0.15 -3.04 16.54
CA GLU A 75 -1.36 -3.67 17.01
C GLU A 75 -2.26 -4.04 15.83
N VAL A 76 -2.73 -5.28 15.81
CA VAL A 76 -3.80 -5.71 14.90
C VAL A 76 -5.09 -5.12 15.42
N ALA A 77 -5.57 -4.08 14.75
CA ALA A 77 -6.77 -3.35 15.16
C ALA A 77 -8.06 -4.11 14.81
N GLU A 78 -8.04 -4.88 13.72
CA GLU A 78 -9.17 -5.70 13.29
C GLU A 78 -8.67 -6.98 12.60
N ASP A 79 -9.25 -8.13 12.94
CA ASP A 79 -9.04 -9.39 12.23
C ASP A 79 -10.36 -10.20 12.25
N SER A 80 -11.03 -10.23 11.11
CA SER A 80 -12.29 -10.94 10.86
C SER A 80 -12.21 -11.75 9.57
N ASP A 81 -13.30 -12.44 9.22
CA ASP A 81 -13.38 -13.22 7.98
C ASP A 81 -13.47 -12.34 6.72
N CYS A 82 -13.91 -11.09 6.87
CA CYS A 82 -14.08 -10.11 5.80
C CYS A 82 -13.08 -8.95 5.83
N ARG A 83 -12.39 -8.70 6.94
CA ARG A 83 -11.47 -7.56 7.05
C ARG A 83 -10.28 -7.84 7.95
N PHE A 84 -9.13 -7.33 7.55
CA PHE A 84 -7.91 -7.31 8.35
C PHE A 84 -7.33 -5.90 8.35
N LEU A 85 -7.06 -5.36 9.53
CA LEU A 85 -6.52 -4.02 9.71
C LEU A 85 -5.32 -4.08 10.67
N LEU A 86 -4.19 -3.61 10.19
CA LEU A 86 -2.95 -3.44 10.93
C LEU A 86 -2.45 -2.02 10.74
N HIS A 87 -2.11 -1.34 11.82
CA HIS A 87 -1.55 -0.01 11.73
C HIS A 87 -0.51 0.25 12.82
N SER A 88 0.45 1.10 12.49
CA SER A 88 1.44 1.69 13.37
C SER A 88 1.52 3.19 13.08
N ASP A 89 2.38 3.88 13.81
CA ASP A 89 2.70 5.29 13.61
C ASP A 89 3.13 5.66 12.18
N ASN A 90 3.68 4.71 11.41
CA ASN A 90 4.23 4.99 10.08
C ASN A 90 3.75 4.06 8.96
N ARG A 91 2.88 3.10 9.26
CA ARG A 91 2.36 2.13 8.29
C ARG A 91 0.90 1.80 8.57
N TYR A 92 0.15 1.67 7.49
CA TYR A 92 -1.25 1.26 7.48
C TYR A 92 -1.43 0.15 6.44
N LEU A 93 -2.01 -0.98 6.85
CA LEU A 93 -2.35 -2.11 5.99
C LEU A 93 -3.79 -2.52 6.28
N CYS A 94 -4.65 -2.40 5.27
CA CYS A 94 -6.01 -2.90 5.32
C CYS A 94 -6.25 -3.87 4.16
N LEU A 95 -6.82 -5.03 4.47
CA LEU A 95 -7.45 -5.91 3.50
C LEU A 95 -8.94 -5.97 3.79
N GLU A 96 -9.75 -5.85 2.76
CA GLU A 96 -11.20 -5.93 2.86
C GLU A 96 -11.76 -6.79 1.72
N LYS A 97 -12.48 -7.85 2.05
CA LYS A 97 -13.25 -8.62 1.07
C LYS A 97 -14.48 -7.81 0.70
N LEU A 98 -14.66 -7.58 -0.59
CA LEU A 98 -15.86 -6.94 -1.11
C LEU A 98 -16.93 -8.02 -1.27
N GLY A 99 -18.09 -7.82 -0.64
CA GLY A 99 -19.24 -8.67 -0.86
C GLY A 99 -19.78 -8.51 -2.29
N THR A 100 -20.57 -9.47 -2.76
CA THR A 100 -21.26 -9.41 -4.07
C THR A 100 -22.21 -8.21 -4.19
N GLU A 101 -22.67 -7.64 -3.06
CA GLU A 101 -23.54 -6.46 -3.01
C GLU A 101 -22.76 -5.13 -2.92
N SER A 102 -21.44 -5.18 -2.71
CA SER A 102 -20.58 -4.03 -2.38
C SER A 102 -19.83 -3.45 -3.59
N MET A 103 -20.04 -3.96 -4.80
CA MET A 103 -19.39 -3.47 -6.02
C MET A 103 -19.99 -2.15 -6.56
N GLN A 104 -20.33 -1.19 -5.70
CA GLN A 104 -20.61 0.18 -6.14
C GLN A 104 -19.32 1.00 -6.04
N TRP A 105 -18.53 0.91 -7.10
CA TRP A 105 -17.21 1.55 -7.30
C TRP A 105 -17.25 3.08 -7.45
N GLU A 106 -18.43 3.70 -7.41
CA GLU A 106 -18.64 5.13 -7.67
C GLU A 106 -18.04 6.05 -6.57
N SER A 107 -17.57 5.51 -5.44
CA SER A 107 -17.10 6.32 -4.30
C SER A 107 -15.60 6.64 -4.28
N LEU A 108 -14.74 5.93 -5.01
CA LEU A 108 -13.31 6.24 -5.06
C LEU A 108 -12.97 7.36 -6.05
N GLU A 109 -13.72 7.46 -7.17
CA GLU A 109 -13.54 8.53 -8.17
C GLU A 109 -13.95 9.92 -7.65
N SER A 110 -14.82 9.98 -6.64
CA SER A 110 -15.25 11.24 -6.02
C SER A 110 -14.29 11.74 -4.93
N ASN A 111 -13.25 10.97 -4.61
CA ASN A 111 -12.32 11.33 -3.56
C ASN A 111 -11.15 12.13 -4.16
N ASP A 112 -11.24 13.47 -4.04
CA ASP A 112 -10.26 14.45 -4.55
C ASP A 112 -8.82 14.23 -4.06
N GLU A 113 -8.62 13.32 -3.11
CA GLU A 113 -7.33 12.95 -2.53
C GLU A 113 -6.57 11.88 -3.32
N PHE A 114 -7.21 11.25 -4.30
CA PHE A 114 -6.60 10.17 -5.09
C PHE A 114 -6.40 10.53 -6.56
N ILE A 115 -5.44 9.84 -7.16
CA ILE A 115 -5.16 9.78 -8.59
C ILE A 115 -5.18 8.31 -9.00
N GLN A 116 -5.92 8.00 -10.06
CA GLN A 116 -5.88 6.69 -10.67
C GLN A 116 -4.52 6.50 -11.38
N LYS A 117 -3.78 5.47 -11.00
CA LYS A 117 -2.47 5.09 -11.60
C LYS A 117 -2.59 3.96 -12.61
N ALA A 118 -3.50 3.01 -12.36
CA ALA A 118 -3.83 1.90 -13.27
C ALA A 118 -5.31 1.54 -13.13
N GLU A 119 -5.79 0.60 -13.97
CA GLU A 119 -7.20 0.17 -14.02
C GLU A 119 -7.79 -0.16 -12.64
N ASN A 120 -6.96 -0.70 -11.74
CA ASN A 120 -7.36 -1.15 -10.40
C ASN A 120 -6.50 -0.57 -9.28
N GLU A 121 -5.73 0.50 -9.54
CA GLU A 121 -4.82 1.09 -8.56
C GLU A 121 -5.01 2.61 -8.48
N TRP A 122 -5.24 3.08 -7.26
CA TRP A 122 -5.29 4.50 -6.90
C TRP A 122 -4.16 4.83 -5.94
N LEU A 123 -3.59 6.02 -6.10
CA LEU A 123 -2.52 6.58 -5.29
C LEU A 123 -2.98 7.91 -4.69
N GLY A 124 -2.71 8.14 -3.41
CA GLY A 124 -3.10 9.39 -2.76
C GLY A 124 -2.54 9.54 -1.36
N ILE A 125 -2.93 10.63 -0.72
CA ILE A 125 -2.73 10.83 0.71
C ILE A 125 -3.96 10.27 1.43
N LEU A 126 -3.73 9.34 2.36
CA LEU A 126 -4.73 8.65 3.15
C LEU A 126 -4.75 9.23 4.57
N GLU A 127 -5.93 9.62 5.05
CA GLU A 127 -6.13 9.91 6.48
C GLU A 127 -6.26 8.59 7.26
N THR A 128 -5.42 8.39 8.28
CA THR A 128 -5.39 7.19 9.11
C THR A 128 -5.54 7.57 10.60
N PRO A 129 -5.74 6.60 11.52
CA PRO A 129 -5.78 6.91 12.95
C PRO A 129 -4.50 7.59 13.50
N TYR A 130 -3.38 7.52 12.77
CA TYR A 130 -2.09 8.12 13.15
C TYR A 130 -1.75 9.38 12.32
N GLY A 131 -2.72 9.89 11.55
CA GLY A 131 -2.57 11.04 10.67
C GLY A 131 -2.43 10.64 9.20
N LYS A 132 -1.88 11.56 8.40
CA LYS A 132 -1.79 11.40 6.95
C LYS A 132 -0.64 10.47 6.56
N MET A 133 -0.88 9.66 5.54
CA MET A 133 0.12 8.76 4.97
C MET A 133 0.03 8.75 3.45
N LEU A 134 1.16 8.61 2.77
CA LEU A 134 1.16 8.35 1.35
C LEU A 134 0.89 6.87 1.11
N GLY A 135 -0.06 6.54 0.24
CA GLY A 135 -0.38 5.15 0.01
C GLY A 135 -1.23 4.88 -1.21
N THR A 136 -1.54 3.59 -1.37
CA THR A 136 -2.33 3.09 -2.49
C THR A 136 -3.52 2.29 -2.03
N VAL A 137 -4.52 2.29 -2.88
CA VAL A 137 -5.70 1.43 -2.82
C VAL A 137 -5.71 0.59 -4.08
N ASN A 138 -5.70 -0.73 -3.93
CA ASN A 138 -5.64 -1.69 -5.02
C ASN A 138 -6.85 -2.61 -4.97
N LEU A 139 -7.58 -2.70 -6.08
CA LEU A 139 -8.60 -3.72 -6.26
C LEU A 139 -7.97 -4.99 -6.82
N LEU A 140 -8.05 -6.08 -6.05
CA LEU A 140 -7.57 -7.40 -6.44
C LEU A 140 -8.76 -8.31 -6.72
N ILE A 141 -8.94 -8.71 -7.97
CA ILE A 141 -10.03 -9.59 -8.40
C ILE A 141 -9.45 -10.97 -8.77
N SER A 142 -10.01 -12.03 -8.23
CA SER A 142 -9.69 -13.41 -8.62
C SER A 142 -10.69 -13.99 -9.63
N ALA A 143 -10.30 -15.11 -10.23
CA ALA A 143 -11.09 -15.79 -11.26
C ALA A 143 -12.47 -16.30 -10.79
N ASP A 144 -12.67 -16.47 -9.48
CA ASP A 144 -13.93 -16.87 -8.86
C ASP A 144 -14.84 -15.68 -8.49
N ASN A 145 -14.51 -14.47 -8.98
CA ASN A 145 -15.15 -13.20 -8.63
C ASN A 145 -15.03 -12.80 -7.14
N THR A 146 -14.10 -13.39 -6.39
CA THR A 146 -13.71 -12.82 -5.10
C THR A 146 -12.93 -11.53 -5.35
N ALA A 147 -13.37 -10.43 -4.75
CA ALA A 147 -12.68 -9.16 -4.82
C ALA A 147 -12.16 -8.76 -3.43
N VAL A 148 -10.90 -8.31 -3.39
CA VAL A 148 -10.24 -7.83 -2.18
C VAL A 148 -9.69 -6.44 -2.45
N LEU A 149 -10.06 -5.48 -1.60
CA LEU A 149 -9.43 -4.18 -1.54
C LEU A 149 -8.18 -4.28 -0.66
N LEU A 150 -7.03 -3.94 -1.22
CA LEU A 150 -5.76 -3.79 -0.51
C LEU A 150 -5.43 -2.31 -0.39
N THR A 151 -5.46 -1.78 0.82
CA THR A 151 -4.95 -0.45 1.12
C THR A 151 -3.61 -0.57 1.84
N TYR A 152 -2.57 0.05 1.30
CA TYR A 152 -1.26 0.12 1.94
C TYR A 152 -0.72 1.54 1.91
N ALA A 153 -0.37 2.08 3.07
CA ALA A 153 0.14 3.43 3.22
C ALA A 153 1.28 3.50 4.21
N GLY A 154 2.09 4.55 4.08
CA GLY A 154 3.12 4.84 5.07
C GLY A 154 3.68 6.25 4.98
N ILE A 155 4.56 6.52 5.94
CA ILE A 155 5.42 7.69 5.99
C ILE A 155 6.80 7.30 5.44
N GLY A 156 7.45 8.23 4.74
CA GLY A 156 8.79 8.08 4.20
C GLY A 156 8.81 7.89 2.68
N ASN A 157 9.78 7.10 2.21
CA ASN A 157 10.05 6.90 0.78
C ASN A 157 8.95 6.07 0.10
N TYR A 158 8.38 6.62 -0.96
CA TYR A 158 7.28 6.05 -1.72
C TYR A 158 7.67 4.78 -2.47
N THR A 159 8.87 4.71 -3.03
CA THR A 159 9.35 3.51 -3.71
C THR A 159 9.42 2.35 -2.72
N ASP A 160 9.87 2.58 -1.48
CA ASP A 160 9.86 1.54 -0.44
C ASP A 160 8.43 1.08 -0.11
N ILE A 161 7.50 2.01 0.06
CA ILE A 161 6.08 1.74 0.32
C ILE A 161 5.48 0.91 -0.84
N GLN A 162 5.80 1.26 -2.09
CA GLN A 162 5.37 0.53 -3.28
C GLN A 162 5.91 -0.90 -3.31
N MET A 163 7.17 -1.10 -2.99
CA MET A 163 7.78 -2.42 -2.95
C MET A 163 7.19 -3.30 -1.84
N GLU A 164 6.96 -2.73 -0.66
CA GLU A 164 6.26 -3.39 0.45
C GLU A 164 4.85 -3.84 0.01
N LYS A 165 4.08 -2.92 -0.59
CA LYS A 165 2.75 -3.20 -1.15
C LYS A 165 2.79 -4.29 -2.22
N ASN A 166 3.69 -4.19 -3.19
CA ASN A 166 3.80 -5.15 -4.29
C ASN A 166 4.07 -6.58 -3.79
N ASN A 167 4.90 -6.73 -2.76
CA ASN A 167 5.13 -8.00 -2.11
C ASN A 167 3.85 -8.55 -1.46
N ILE A 168 3.16 -7.73 -0.66
CA ILE A 168 1.89 -8.12 -0.01
C ILE A 168 0.85 -8.52 -1.06
N GLN A 169 0.66 -7.69 -2.09
CA GLN A 169 -0.24 -7.92 -3.20
C GLN A 169 0.02 -9.26 -3.89
N ALA A 170 1.28 -9.59 -4.18
CA ALA A 170 1.64 -10.86 -4.80
C ALA A 170 1.24 -12.07 -3.94
N PHE A 171 1.35 -11.98 -2.61
CA PHE A 171 0.91 -13.05 -1.71
C PHE A 171 -0.61 -13.16 -1.63
N VAL A 172 -1.33 -12.03 -1.58
CA VAL A 172 -2.80 -12.00 -1.58
C VAL A 172 -3.34 -12.60 -2.89
N LEU A 173 -2.84 -12.16 -4.04
CA LEU A 173 -3.24 -12.65 -5.37
C LEU A 173 -3.03 -14.17 -5.52
N ARG A 174 -1.91 -14.71 -5.03
CA ARG A 174 -1.65 -16.16 -5.04
C ARG A 174 -2.66 -16.95 -4.21
N ARG A 175 -3.28 -16.32 -3.21
CA ARG A 175 -4.23 -16.98 -2.32
C ARG A 175 -5.66 -16.91 -2.81
N ILE A 176 -6.08 -15.76 -3.35
CA ILE A 176 -7.43 -15.58 -3.88
C ILE A 176 -7.64 -16.31 -5.21
N ASN A 177 -6.58 -16.57 -5.98
CA ASN A 177 -6.64 -17.36 -7.21
C ASN A 177 -6.55 -18.90 -7.00
N ARG A 178 -6.66 -19.37 -5.75
CA ARG A 178 -6.63 -20.80 -5.39
C ARG A 178 -7.95 -21.26 -4.81
#